data_AF-A0A962S9W6-F1
#
_entry.id   AF-A0A962S9W6-F1
#
_cell.length_a   1.000
_cell.length_b   1.000
_cell.length_c   1.000
_cell.angle_alpha   90.00
_cell.angle_beta   90.00
_cell.angle_gamma   90.00
#
_symmetry.space_group_name_H-M   'P 1'
#
loop_
_entity.id
_entity.type
_entity.pdbx_description
1 polymer ?
#
loop_
_entity_poly.entity_id
_entity_poly.type
_entity_poly.pdbx_seq_one_letter_code
_entity_poly.pdbx_strand_id
1 'polypeptide(L)' 'MNTHEGIIGQSAAELTVVNWIDTEGRPREALKLGDFVDHFRVIHCFQSWCQGCHLSGFPALKK' A
#
# COMPACT_ATOMS: atom_id res chain seq x y z
N MET A 1 -8.46 27.58 -10.92
CA MET A 1 -8.42 26.12 -11.12
C MET A 1 -8.13 25.50 -9.77
N ASN A 2 -9.13 24.94 -9.10
CA ASN A 2 -8.94 24.33 -7.77
C ASN A 2 -8.68 22.83 -8.00
N THR A 3 -7.41 22.44 -8.00
CA THR A 3 -6.98 21.04 -8.17
C THR A 3 -6.99 20.33 -6.81
N HIS A 4 -8.17 19.92 -6.35
CA HIS A 4 -8.25 18.90 -5.29
C HIS A 4 -8.28 17.53 -5.96
N GLU A 5 -7.09 17.00 -6.28
CA GLU A 5 -6.96 15.64 -6.81
C GLU A 5 -6.93 14.64 -5.65
N GLY A 6 -7.90 13.72 -5.62
CA GLY A 6 -7.92 12.59 -4.69
C GLY A 6 -8.24 12.93 -3.22
N ILE A 7 -7.69 12.13 -2.30
CA ILE A 7 -7.97 12.18 -0.85
C ILE A 7 -6.93 12.98 -0.04
N ILE A 8 -6.16 13.85 -0.69
CA ILE A 8 -5.10 14.65 -0.05
C ILE A 8 -5.71 15.51 1.08
N GLY A 9 -5.08 15.47 2.26
CA GLY A 9 -5.53 16.20 3.46
C GLY A 9 -6.65 15.53 4.26
N GLN A 10 -7.13 14.36 3.83
CA GLN A 10 -8.10 13.55 4.57
C GLN A 10 -7.39 12.42 5.32
N SER A 11 -8.06 11.88 6.34
CA SER A 11 -7.61 10.64 6.99
C SER A 11 -7.58 9.50 5.97
N ALA A 12 -6.52 8.69 6.01
CA ALA A 12 -6.43 7.50 5.18
C ALA A 12 -7.59 6.54 5.50
N ALA A 13 -8.29 6.07 4.47
CA ALA A 13 -9.35 5.08 4.63
C ALA A 13 -8.75 3.71 4.98
N GLU A 14 -9.46 2.94 5.82
CA GLU A 14 -9.02 1.61 6.23
C GLU A 14 -8.98 0.63 5.04
N LEU A 15 -8.10 -0.38 5.11
CA LEU A 15 -7.89 -1.32 4.02
C LEU A 15 -8.95 -2.41 3.99
N THR A 16 -9.73 -2.46 2.91
CA THR A 16 -10.77 -3.48 2.68
C THR A 16 -10.24 -4.62 1.80
N VAL A 17 -9.16 -5.27 2.23
CA VAL A 17 -8.53 -6.38 1.49
C VAL A 17 -8.96 -7.72 2.09
N VAL A 18 -9.38 -8.65 1.23
CA VAL A 18 -9.91 -9.97 1.63
C VAL A 18 -8.82 -10.93 2.08
N ASN A 19 -7.68 -10.94 1.37
CA ASN A 19 -6.60 -11.91 1.59
C ASN A 19 -5.32 -11.20 1.98
N TRP A 20 -4.77 -11.59 3.12
CA TRP A 20 -3.52 -11.06 3.64
C TRP A 20 -2.48 -12.16 3.75
N ILE A 21 -1.26 -11.86 3.30
CA ILE A 21 -0.12 -12.77 3.38
C ILE A 21 1.08 -12.10 4.06
N ASP A 22 1.91 -12.89 4.72
CA ASP A 22 3.19 -12.48 5.29
C ASP A 22 4.33 -12.47 4.25
N THR A 23 5.55 -12.20 4.72
CA THR A 23 6.77 -12.18 3.89
C THR A 23 7.15 -13.54 3.32
N GLU A 24 6.63 -14.63 3.87
CA GLU A 24 6.81 -16.00 3.40
C GLU A 24 5.64 -16.48 2.53
N GLY A 25 4.66 -15.61 2.27
CA GLY A 25 3.47 -15.91 1.48
C GLY A 25 2.40 -16.70 2.23
N ARG A 26 2.48 -16.81 3.56
CA ARG A 26 1.50 -17.54 4.38
C ARG A 26 0.35 -16.62 4.79
N PRO A 27 -0.87 -17.14 4.98
CA PRO A 27 -1.99 -16.33 5.46
C PRO A 27 -1.66 -15.65 6.79
N ARG A 28 -2.09 -14.40 6.95
CA ARG A 28 -1.96 -13.63 8.19
C ARG A 28 -3.22 -12.82 8.48
N GLU A 29 -3.30 -12.27 9.69
CA GLU A 29 -4.36 -11.33 10.07
C GLU A 29 -4.29 -10.02 9.28
N ALA A 30 -5.42 -9.34 9.13
CA ALA A 30 -5.47 -8.05 8.45
C ALA A 30 -4.60 -7.01 9.18
N LEU A 31 -3.94 -6.14 8.40
CA LEU A 31 -3.25 -4.98 8.94
C LEU A 31 -4.25 -3.81 9.02
N LYS A 32 -4.40 -3.19 10.20
CA LYS A 32 -5.23 -2.00 10.36
C LYS A 32 -4.36 -0.75 10.31
N LEU A 33 -4.73 0.23 9.49
CA LEU A 33 -3.98 1.48 9.40
C LEU A 33 -4.05 2.29 10.71
N GLY A 34 -5.16 2.18 11.43
CA GLY A 34 -5.33 2.82 12.74
C GLY A 34 -4.32 2.38 13.81
N ASP A 35 -3.67 1.22 13.64
CA ASP A 35 -2.66 0.73 14.58
C ASP A 35 -1.29 1.45 14.40
N PHE A 36 -1.15 2.30 13.38
CA PHE A 36 0.14 2.95 13.01
C PHE A 36 0.10 4.48 12.99
N VAL A 37 -0.68 5.09 13.89
CA VAL A 37 -0.88 6.55 13.98
C VAL A 37 0.42 7.38 14.06
N ASP A 38 1.51 6.81 14.58
CA ASP A 38 2.76 7.53 14.83
C ASP A 38 3.83 7.32 13.76
N HIS A 39 3.49 6.68 12.63
CA HIS A 39 4.46 6.35 11.60
C HIS A 39 4.03 6.79 10.21
N PHE A 40 5.01 7.25 9.42
CA PHE A 40 4.82 7.39 7.99
C PHE A 40 4.75 6.01 7.32
N ARG A 41 3.77 5.83 6.42
CA ARG A 41 3.52 4.58 5.70
C ARG A 41 3.35 4.86 4.23
N VAL A 42 4.01 4.06 3.40
CA VAL A 42 3.86 4.06 1.94
C VAL A 42 3.22 2.74 1.55
N ILE A 43 2.06 2.80 0.90
CA ILE A 43 1.37 1.63 0.34
C ILE A 43 1.66 1.59 -1.15
N HIS A 44 2.30 0.52 -1.61
CA HIS A 44 2.62 0.33 -3.01
C HIS A 44 1.73 -0.75 -3.63
N CYS A 45 0.82 -0.34 -4.51
CA CYS A 45 -0.08 -1.24 -5.22
C CYS A 45 0.59 -1.75 -6.50
N PHE A 46 0.59 -3.07 -6.71
CA PHE A 46 1.17 -3.70 -7.90
C PHE A 46 0.33 -4.90 -8.36
N GLN A 47 0.55 -5.32 -9.59
CA GLN A 47 0.02 -6.56 -10.14
C GLN A 47 1.17 -7.52 -10.42
N SER A 48 1.03 -8.79 -10.04
CA SER A 48 2.06 -9.80 -10.23
C SER A 48 2.41 -10.04 -11.70
N TRP A 49 1.47 -9.86 -12.62
CA TRP A 49 1.73 -10.00 -14.07
C TRP A 49 2.26 -8.72 -14.74
N CYS A 50 2.39 -7.60 -14.02
CA CYS A 50 2.71 -6.32 -14.65
C CYS A 50 4.22 -6.14 -14.79
N GLN A 51 4.74 -6.32 -16.02
CA GLN A 51 6.17 -6.14 -16.32
C GLN A 51 6.71 -4.79 -15.83
N GLY A 52 5.95 -3.70 -15.98
CA GLY A 52 6.35 -2.38 -15.49
C GLY A 52 6.58 -2.35 -13.97
N CYS A 53 5.69 -2.97 -13.19
CA CYS A 53 5.84 -3.04 -11.72
C CYS A 53 7.11 -3.79 -11.29
N HIS A 54 7.55 -4.78 -12.07
CA HIS A 54 8.78 -5.53 -11.80
C HIS A 54 10.05 -4.78 -12.21
N LEU A 55 9.97 -3.88 -13.19
CA LEU A 55 11.12 -3.10 -13.66
C LEU A 55 11.37 -1.83 -12.82
N SER A 56 10.32 -1.11 -12.42
CA SER A 56 10.45 0.19 -11.74
C SER A 56 9.72 0.33 -10.41
N GLY A 57 8.85 -0.63 -10.04
CA GLY A 57 8.06 -0.58 -8.80
C GLY A 57 8.88 -1.02 -7.58
N PHE A 58 8.83 -2.31 -7.26
CA PHE A 58 9.49 -2.87 -6.06
C PHE A 58 10.99 -2.55 -5.95
N PRO A 59 11.79 -2.62 -7.03
CA PRO A 59 13.21 -2.28 -6.98
C PRO A 59 13.49 -0.82 -6.56
N ALA A 60 12.57 0.11 -6.84
CA ALA A 60 12.76 1.52 -6.48
C ALA A 60 12.59 1.78 -4.97
N LEU A 61 11.95 0.88 -4.23
CA LEU A 61 11.72 0.99 -2.78
C LEU A 61 12.88 0.44 -1.92
N LYS A 62 13.90 -0.17 -2.54
CA LYS A 62 15.06 -0.76 -1.85
C LYS A 62 16.24 0.21 -1.66
N LYS A 63 16.07 1.49 -1.97
CA LYS A 63 17.12 2.50 -1.86
C LYS A 63 17.21 3.10 -0.47
#